data_AF-A0A553GSJ7-F1
#
_entry.id   AF-A0A553GSJ7-F1
#
_cell.length_a   1.000
_cell.length_b   1.000
_cell.length_c   1.000
_cell.angle_alpha   90.00
_cell.angle_beta   90.00
_cell.angle_gamma   90.00
#
_symmetry.space_group_name_H-M   'P 1'
#
loop_
_entity.id
_entity.type
_entity.pdbx_description
1 polymer ?
#
loop_
_entity_poly.entity_id
_entity_poly.type
_entity_poly.pdbx_seq_one_letter_code
_entity_poly.pdbx_strand_id
1 'polypeptide(L)'
;MKKLTNITLLAITAFLLLSFGAEAKKKPAWVKQRPSDSSYYMGIASVPKYGSAVEYRQMARGAALKQMSSEIKVNISSNSVLQKIETDSEYKEAYESKIQASVEQTLEGYEVLTWENRKEYWVMTRLSKQKYATAQKMKLDKAKMMAGSYLSDAKKAIANYDAFSALNYLAKGAISLQDHLEDDLTYKTVDGTYNVGTEIFSTIQDVFRRIELSPVQSKYQIQFSKKMEIPIGLNASFIGVNGDKRPLSGFPLTYNFTKGEGVLSSQSKTNNQGYTSVSITRLISKRKMQEITASFDFSHVAESETDEEVLRLLQIFFPEKQMPTVGIAIEVLKSKAYLLSEEKVFGNLDDKGAFTAMVKTELNENFFTFTTNMEEADFVVKINSNFISGDERKGDGYSVFTVFADFSIAIKDVNSQTEVFADNLTGIRGMRPGNFEYALKDTRLKLIEAFKKNIEPRLEQVDM
;
A
#
# COMPACT_ATOMS: atom_id res chain seq x y z
N MET A 1 -4.07 78.06 77.13
CA MET A 1 -3.17 78.33 78.29
C MET A 1 -2.82 77.01 78.94
N LYS A 2 -1.51 76.72 79.07
CA LYS A 2 -0.78 75.76 79.94
C LYS A 2 -1.55 74.51 80.42
N LYS A 3 -1.07 73.28 80.19
CA LYS A 3 0.12 72.70 80.87
C LYS A 3 0.53 71.39 80.18
N LEU A 4 1.80 71.28 79.79
CA LEU A 4 2.88 70.48 80.39
C LEU A 4 3.26 69.22 79.59
N THR A 5 4.38 69.39 78.90
CA THR A 5 5.44 68.45 78.56
C THR A 5 5.95 67.63 79.76
N ASN A 6 6.38 66.39 79.49
CA ASN A 6 7.53 65.67 80.06
C ASN A 6 7.79 64.45 79.15
N ILE A 7 8.78 64.48 78.27
CA ILE A 7 10.18 64.05 78.46
C ILE A 7 10.31 62.56 78.80
N THR A 8 10.72 61.78 77.80
CA THR A 8 11.66 60.66 77.97
C THR A 8 12.57 60.60 76.74
N LEU A 9 13.88 60.73 77.00
CA LEU A 9 15.00 60.69 76.08
C LEU A 9 15.79 59.40 76.40
N LEU A 10 16.03 58.53 75.42
CA LEU A 10 17.09 57.49 75.36
C LEU A 10 16.80 56.66 74.09
N ALA A 11 17.70 56.23 73.21
CA ALA A 11 19.12 56.37 72.98
C ALA A 11 19.38 55.78 71.58
N ILE A 12 20.09 56.52 70.74
CA ILE A 12 21.30 56.07 70.02
C ILE A 12 21.17 54.79 69.17
N THR A 13 21.19 55.06 67.87
CA THR A 13 21.74 54.30 66.75
C THR A 13 22.87 53.31 67.08
N ALA A 14 22.72 52.05 66.68
CA ALA A 14 23.78 51.25 66.05
C ALA A 14 23.21 49.98 65.40
N PHE A 15 23.85 49.62 64.28
CA PHE A 15 23.85 48.31 63.62
C PHE A 15 22.91 48.06 62.43
N LEU A 16 23.39 48.57 61.30
CA LEU A 16 23.34 47.95 59.98
C LEU A 16 23.86 46.50 60.06
N LEU A 17 22.98 45.49 60.02
CA LEU A 17 23.26 44.18 59.44
C LEU A 17 21.97 43.50 58.97
N LEU A 18 21.93 43.26 57.66
CA LEU A 18 21.35 42.09 57.00
C LEU A 18 19.94 41.66 57.44
N SER A 19 18.96 42.03 56.63
CA SER A 19 17.87 41.14 56.27
C SER A 19 17.43 41.43 54.85
N PHE A 20 18.20 40.92 53.88
CA PHE A 20 17.63 40.53 52.59
C PHE A 20 16.69 39.34 52.87
N GLY A 21 15.52 39.65 53.44
CA GLY A 21 14.43 38.71 53.56
C GLY A 21 13.89 38.45 52.18
N ALA A 22 14.47 37.47 51.48
CA ALA A 22 13.83 36.84 50.34
C ALA A 22 12.46 36.35 50.83
N GLU A 23 11.41 37.08 50.45
CA GLU A 23 10.03 36.79 50.80
C GLU A 23 9.67 35.43 50.21
N ALA A 24 9.81 34.38 51.01
CA ALA A 24 9.42 33.04 50.62
C ALA A 24 7.89 33.06 50.49
N LYS A 25 7.37 33.09 49.26
CA LYS A 25 5.92 32.95 48.97
C LYS A 25 5.36 31.84 49.85
N LYS A 26 4.49 32.20 50.80
CA LYS A 26 3.87 31.29 51.79
C LYS A 26 3.42 30.01 51.08
N LYS A 27 3.93 28.86 51.51
CA LYS A 27 3.67 27.55 50.88
C LYS A 27 2.15 27.31 50.78
N PRO A 28 1.56 27.24 49.57
CA PRO A 28 0.13 27.13 49.40
C PRO A 28 -0.37 25.73 49.77
N ALA A 29 -1.67 25.62 50.08
CA ALA A 29 -2.27 24.38 50.58
C ALA A 29 -2.10 23.20 49.62
N TRP A 30 -2.22 23.43 48.31
CA TRP A 30 -2.10 22.39 47.27
C TRP A 30 -0.68 21.77 47.17
N VAL A 31 0.36 22.46 47.67
CA VAL A 31 1.73 21.93 47.76
C VAL A 31 1.93 21.16 49.07
N LYS A 32 1.08 21.38 50.08
CA LYS A 32 1.13 20.63 51.35
C LYS A 32 0.35 19.32 51.25
N GLN A 33 -0.77 19.33 50.56
CA GLN A 33 -1.66 18.18 50.39
C GLN A 33 -2.35 18.27 49.03
N ARG A 34 -2.47 17.12 48.32
CA ARG A 34 -3.21 17.04 47.06
C ARG A 34 -4.66 17.48 47.30
N PRO A 35 -5.18 18.49 46.57
CA PRO A 35 -6.59 18.86 46.67
C PRO A 35 -7.49 17.70 46.24
N SER A 36 -8.62 17.53 46.92
CA SER A 36 -9.69 16.63 46.50
C SER A 36 -10.83 17.47 45.90
N ASP A 37 -10.89 17.55 44.58
CA ASP A 37 -11.99 18.21 43.87
C ASP A 37 -12.47 17.30 42.74
N SER A 38 -13.68 16.77 42.90
CA SER A 38 -14.28 15.86 41.92
C SER A 38 -14.64 16.54 40.60
N SER A 39 -14.68 17.88 40.57
CA SER A 39 -15.07 18.69 39.40
C SER A 39 -13.90 18.94 38.45
N TYR A 40 -12.67 18.59 38.83
CA TYR A 40 -11.47 18.81 38.03
C TYR A 40 -10.69 17.51 37.81
N TYR A 41 -10.05 17.41 36.64
CA TYR A 41 -8.87 16.57 36.46
C TYR A 41 -7.66 17.35 36.99
N MET A 42 -6.76 16.69 37.72
CA MET A 42 -5.62 17.36 38.36
C MET A 42 -4.31 16.60 38.19
N GLY A 43 -3.26 17.34 37.85
CA GLY A 43 -1.88 16.85 37.85
C GLY A 43 -1.02 17.74 38.72
N ILE A 44 -0.15 17.15 39.54
CA ILE A 44 0.75 17.89 40.43
C ILE A 44 2.13 17.26 40.33
N ALA A 45 3.09 18.00 39.81
CA ALA A 45 4.47 17.57 39.72
C ALA A 45 5.40 18.53 40.47
N SER A 46 6.42 17.95 41.08
CA SER A 46 7.56 18.69 41.61
C SER A 46 8.84 18.20 40.93
N VAL A 47 9.72 19.14 40.61
CA VAL A 47 11.06 18.83 40.11
C VAL A 47 12.08 19.65 40.88
N PRO A 48 13.29 19.13 41.08
CA PRO A 48 14.37 19.93 41.62
C PRO A 48 14.81 21.02 40.62
N LYS A 49 15.27 22.15 41.13
CA LYS A 49 15.83 23.26 40.35
C LYS A 49 17.27 22.97 39.91
N TYR A 50 17.44 21.98 39.04
CA TYR A 50 18.70 21.70 38.37
C TYR A 50 18.66 22.18 36.92
N GLY A 51 19.80 22.64 36.40
CA GLY A 51 19.89 23.20 35.05
C GLY A 51 19.32 24.62 34.92
N SER A 52 18.94 24.99 33.70
CA SER A 52 18.38 26.31 33.39
C SER A 52 16.93 26.46 33.87
N ALA A 53 16.50 27.71 34.05
CA ALA A 53 15.12 28.04 34.42
C ALA A 53 14.07 27.54 33.44
N VAL A 54 14.44 27.39 32.16
CA VAL A 54 13.52 26.90 31.13
C VAL A 54 13.33 25.39 31.26
N GLU A 55 14.42 24.64 31.44
CA GLU A 55 14.41 23.17 31.48
C GLU A 55 13.59 22.62 32.65
N TYR A 56 13.86 23.06 33.89
CA TYR A 56 13.12 22.52 35.03
C TYR A 56 11.64 22.94 35.01
N ARG A 57 11.31 24.13 34.48
CA ARG A 57 9.91 24.56 34.34
C ARG A 57 9.16 23.72 33.31
N GLN A 58 9.79 23.42 32.18
CA GLN A 58 9.22 22.58 31.14
C GLN A 58 9.03 21.14 31.63
N MET A 59 10.02 20.59 32.35
CA MET A 59 9.94 19.26 32.93
C MET A 59 8.80 19.15 33.95
N ALA A 60 8.67 20.11 34.87
CA ALA A 60 7.59 20.13 35.84
C ALA A 60 6.22 20.27 35.19
N ARG A 61 6.10 21.11 34.15
CA ARG A 61 4.86 21.28 33.40
C ARG A 61 4.48 20.01 32.64
N GLY A 62 5.43 19.37 31.96
CA GLY A 62 5.21 18.11 31.25
C GLY A 62 4.78 16.99 32.18
N ALA A 63 5.42 16.85 33.33
CA ALA A 63 5.06 15.85 34.33
C ALA A 63 3.67 16.09 34.95
N ALA A 64 3.32 17.36 35.25
CA ALA A 64 1.99 17.71 35.74
C ALA A 64 0.90 17.42 34.69
N LEU A 65 1.14 17.79 33.42
CA LEU A 65 0.23 17.49 32.32
C LEU A 65 0.02 15.98 32.15
N LYS A 66 1.11 15.20 32.12
CA LYS A 66 1.05 13.73 32.03
C LYS A 66 0.21 13.10 33.15
N GLN A 67 0.36 13.61 34.37
CA GLN A 67 -0.45 13.11 35.48
C GLN A 67 -1.92 13.50 35.31
N MET A 68 -2.23 14.72 34.88
CA MET A 68 -3.61 15.15 34.64
C MET A 68 -4.27 14.36 33.51
N SER A 69 -3.56 14.12 32.40
CA SER A 69 -4.07 13.33 31.27
C SER A 69 -4.33 11.88 31.68
N SER A 70 -3.52 11.29 32.56
CA SER A 70 -3.77 9.94 33.09
C SER A 70 -5.06 9.80 33.91
N GLU A 71 -5.65 10.90 34.39
CA GLU A 71 -6.96 10.88 35.06
C GLU A 71 -8.13 10.88 34.06
N ILE A 72 -7.90 11.18 32.78
CA ILE A 72 -8.92 11.20 31.72
C ILE A 72 -9.05 9.79 31.15
N LYS A 73 -10.17 9.13 31.45
CA LYS A 73 -10.51 7.82 30.88
C LYS A 73 -11.10 7.99 29.48
N VAL A 74 -10.47 7.38 28.49
CA VAL A 74 -11.04 7.21 27.14
C VAL A 74 -11.95 5.98 27.15
N ASN A 75 -13.20 6.14 26.73
CA ASN A 75 -14.14 5.03 26.55
C ASN A 75 -14.48 4.93 25.05
N ILE A 76 -14.25 3.76 24.45
CA ILE A 76 -14.69 3.49 23.07
C ILE A 76 -16.17 3.12 23.12
N SER A 77 -16.99 3.82 22.33
CA SER A 77 -18.41 3.54 22.23
C SER A 77 -18.67 2.21 21.54
N SER A 78 -19.65 1.42 22.01
CA SER A 78 -20.13 0.24 21.28
C SER A 78 -20.79 0.61 19.94
N ASN A 79 -21.20 1.88 19.78
CA ASN A 79 -21.73 2.43 18.54
C ASN A 79 -20.67 3.06 17.63
N SER A 80 -19.38 2.98 18.01
CA SER A 80 -18.24 3.45 17.21
C SER A 80 -18.25 2.83 15.82
N VAL A 81 -17.79 3.60 14.83
CA VAL A 81 -17.62 3.08 13.46
C VAL A 81 -16.58 1.96 13.40
N LEU A 82 -15.53 2.02 14.24
CA LEU A 82 -14.47 1.01 14.33
C LEU A 82 -14.98 -0.34 14.83
N GLN A 83 -16.05 -0.35 15.63
CA GLN A 83 -16.69 -1.58 16.10
C GLN A 83 -17.66 -2.18 15.07
N LYS A 84 -18.12 -1.36 14.11
CA LYS A 84 -19.10 -1.77 13.10
C LYS A 84 -18.49 -2.14 11.75
N ILE A 85 -17.28 -1.67 11.46
CA ILE A 85 -16.53 -2.09 10.28
C ILE A 85 -15.82 -3.41 10.61
N GLU A 86 -16.37 -4.52 10.12
CA GLU A 86 -15.76 -5.85 10.20
C GLU A 86 -14.59 -5.95 9.20
N THR A 87 -13.46 -5.34 9.54
CA THR A 87 -12.22 -5.49 8.76
C THR A 87 -11.07 -5.80 9.71
N ASP A 88 -10.36 -6.90 9.46
CA ASP A 88 -9.09 -7.29 10.10
C ASP A 88 -8.00 -6.25 9.76
N SER A 89 -8.14 -5.03 10.28
CA SER A 89 -7.20 -3.95 10.02
C SER A 89 -6.32 -3.73 11.26
N GLU A 90 -5.03 -3.94 11.10
CA GLU A 90 -3.95 -3.49 11.99
C GLU A 90 -4.12 -2.02 12.40
N TYR A 91 -4.76 -1.22 11.54
CA TYR A 91 -5.12 0.17 11.82
C TYR A 91 -6.09 0.33 13.00
N LYS A 92 -7.09 -0.54 13.16
CA LYS A 92 -8.04 -0.42 14.29
C LYS A 92 -7.30 -0.47 15.62
N GLU A 93 -6.40 -1.44 15.77
CA GLU A 93 -5.58 -1.60 16.98
C GLU A 93 -4.60 -0.44 17.18
N ALA A 94 -3.96 0.03 16.10
CA ALA A 94 -3.07 1.18 16.13
C ALA A 94 -3.82 2.48 16.50
N TYR A 95 -5.03 2.67 15.96
CA TYR A 95 -5.88 3.82 16.27
C TYR A 95 -6.32 3.79 17.74
N GLU A 96 -6.82 2.65 18.25
CA GLU A 96 -7.21 2.51 19.66
C GLU A 96 -6.04 2.81 20.63
N SER A 97 -4.83 2.34 20.31
CA SER A 97 -3.62 2.66 21.07
C SER A 97 -3.24 4.13 21.00
N LYS A 98 -3.42 4.76 19.83
CA LYS A 98 -3.10 6.18 19.60
C LYS A 98 -4.06 7.12 20.33
N ILE A 99 -5.36 6.84 20.38
CA ILE A 99 -6.32 7.70 21.11
C ILE A 99 -5.86 7.89 22.55
N GLN A 100 -5.39 6.81 23.20
CA GLN A 100 -4.88 6.87 24.57
C GLN A 100 -3.67 7.82 24.71
N ALA A 101 -2.77 7.85 23.71
CA ALA A 101 -1.62 8.75 23.69
C ALA A 101 -2.00 10.21 23.33
N SER A 102 -3.00 10.42 22.46
CA SER A 102 -3.44 11.75 21.99
C SER A 102 -3.99 12.64 23.11
N VAL A 103 -4.63 12.04 24.12
CA VAL A 103 -5.14 12.77 25.30
C VAL A 103 -4.01 13.48 26.06
N GLU A 104 -2.76 13.02 25.97
CA GLU A 104 -1.64 13.75 26.61
C GLU A 104 -1.25 15.02 25.84
N GLN A 105 -1.49 15.07 24.53
CA GLN A 105 -0.96 16.09 23.61
C GLN A 105 -1.97 17.19 23.27
N THR A 106 -3.27 16.90 23.32
CA THR A 106 -4.34 17.77 22.78
C THR A 106 -5.14 18.53 23.86
N LEU A 107 -4.68 18.53 25.11
CA LEU A 107 -5.41 19.18 26.21
C LEU A 107 -5.34 20.70 26.11
N GLU A 108 -6.51 21.31 26.04
CA GLU A 108 -6.72 22.75 25.98
C GLU A 108 -7.52 23.24 27.20
N GLY A 109 -7.43 24.53 27.51
CA GLY A 109 -8.27 25.16 28.54
C GLY A 109 -7.97 24.74 29.98
N TYR A 110 -6.83 24.10 30.24
CA TYR A 110 -6.35 23.79 31.59
C TYR A 110 -5.69 25.03 32.23
N GLU A 111 -5.81 25.11 33.55
CA GLU A 111 -5.21 26.17 34.35
C GLU A 111 -3.88 25.69 34.94
N VAL A 112 -2.89 26.59 35.01
CA VAL A 112 -1.56 26.29 35.55
C VAL A 112 -1.30 27.13 36.79
N LEU A 113 -1.04 26.47 37.90
CA LEU A 113 -0.64 27.08 39.16
C LEU A 113 0.80 26.65 39.46
N THR A 114 1.62 27.61 39.89
CA THR A 114 3.05 27.37 40.13
C THR A 114 3.43 27.81 41.53
N TRP A 115 4.38 27.08 42.11
CA TRP A 115 5.01 27.47 43.37
C TRP A 115 6.46 27.00 43.36
N GLU A 116 7.35 27.74 44.00
CA GLU A 116 8.75 27.37 44.03
C GLU A 116 9.39 27.75 45.35
N ASN A 117 10.43 27.00 45.72
CA ASN A 117 11.33 27.34 46.81
C ASN A 117 12.78 27.36 46.28
N ARG A 118 13.78 27.35 47.17
CA ARG A 118 15.21 27.35 46.79
C ARG A 118 15.66 26.06 46.09
N LYS A 119 15.00 24.93 46.36
CA LYS A 119 15.38 23.59 45.90
C LYS A 119 14.45 23.03 44.82
N GLU A 120 13.17 23.39 44.83
CA GLU A 120 12.13 22.73 44.04
C GLU A 120 11.25 23.74 43.30
N TYR A 121 10.73 23.29 42.16
CA TYR A 121 9.71 23.94 41.37
C TYR A 121 8.49 23.02 41.25
N TRP A 122 7.32 23.53 41.60
CA TRP A 122 6.05 22.80 41.66
C TRP A 122 5.07 23.37 40.65
N VAL A 123 4.38 22.49 39.95
CA VAL A 123 3.32 22.82 39.00
C VAL A 123 2.08 22.01 39.33
N MET A 124 0.94 22.68 39.39
CA MET A 124 -0.38 22.05 39.40
C MET A 124 -1.12 22.46 38.14
N THR A 125 -1.55 21.47 37.36
CA THR A 125 -2.47 21.63 36.23
C THR A 125 -3.84 21.17 36.66
N ARG A 126 -4.88 21.95 36.36
CA ARG A 126 -6.27 21.55 36.60
C ARG A 126 -7.17 21.85 35.41
N LEU A 127 -8.07 20.93 35.09
CA LEU A 127 -9.02 21.05 33.98
C LEU A 127 -10.42 20.74 34.47
N SER A 128 -11.36 21.67 34.30
CA SER A 128 -12.76 21.44 34.69
C SER A 128 -13.38 20.33 33.83
N LYS A 129 -13.92 19.29 34.47
CA LYS A 129 -14.56 18.16 33.79
C LYS A 129 -15.75 18.60 32.94
N GLN A 130 -16.55 19.53 33.44
CA GLN A 130 -17.70 20.08 32.71
C GLN A 130 -17.27 20.86 31.47
N LYS A 131 -16.26 21.75 31.59
CA LYS A 131 -15.75 22.51 30.45
C LYS A 131 -15.15 21.59 29.40
N TYR A 132 -14.36 20.61 29.83
CA TYR A 132 -13.79 19.59 28.94
C TYR A 132 -14.88 18.81 28.20
N ALA A 133 -15.87 18.26 28.91
CA ALA A 133 -16.97 17.51 28.31
C ALA A 133 -17.80 18.36 27.33
N THR A 134 -18.03 19.63 27.66
CA THR A 134 -18.74 20.56 26.76
C THR A 134 -17.95 20.84 25.49
N ALA A 135 -16.64 21.09 25.61
CA ALA A 135 -15.76 21.31 24.47
C ALA A 135 -15.67 20.06 23.57
N GLN A 136 -15.52 18.87 24.16
CA GLN A 136 -15.53 17.61 23.41
C GLN A 136 -16.86 17.38 22.69
N LYS A 137 -17.98 17.61 23.38
CA LYS A 137 -19.31 17.53 22.77
C LYS A 137 -19.47 18.49 21.59
N MET A 138 -19.00 19.73 21.71
CA MET A 138 -19.05 20.71 20.62
C MET A 138 -18.19 20.28 19.41
N LYS A 139 -16.98 19.73 19.65
CA LYS A 139 -16.12 19.18 18.58
C LYS A 139 -16.82 18.02 17.87
N LEU A 140 -17.36 17.07 18.63
CA LEU A 140 -18.12 15.93 18.11
C LEU A 140 -19.37 16.35 17.32
N ASP A 141 -20.18 17.26 17.85
CA ASP A 141 -21.40 17.74 17.19
C ASP A 141 -21.07 18.47 15.88
N LYS A 142 -19.95 19.22 15.83
CA LYS A 142 -19.45 19.86 14.60
C LYS A 142 -19.00 18.81 13.58
N ALA A 143 -18.23 17.81 13.99
CA ALA A 143 -17.77 16.73 13.12
C ALA A 143 -18.97 15.97 12.51
N LYS A 144 -19.96 15.60 13.33
CA LYS A 144 -21.22 14.97 12.88
C LYS A 144 -21.95 15.81 11.85
N MET A 145 -22.07 17.11 12.09
CA MET A 145 -22.76 18.03 11.19
C MET A 145 -22.03 18.15 9.83
N MET A 146 -20.69 18.24 9.85
CA MET A 146 -19.89 18.28 8.63
C MET A 146 -20.01 16.97 7.83
N ALA A 147 -19.84 15.82 8.50
CA ALA A 147 -19.99 14.50 7.89
C ALA A 147 -21.39 14.32 7.30
N GLY A 148 -22.43 14.74 8.01
CA GLY A 148 -23.82 14.69 7.55
C GLY A 148 -24.07 15.57 6.32
N SER A 149 -23.46 16.76 6.26
CA SER A 149 -23.53 17.64 5.09
C SER A 149 -22.90 16.97 3.86
N TYR A 150 -21.68 16.44 4.01
CA TYR A 150 -21.00 15.75 2.92
C TYR A 150 -21.75 14.49 2.46
N LEU A 151 -22.33 13.73 3.38
CA LEU A 151 -23.19 12.60 3.04
C LEU A 151 -24.42 13.05 2.25
N SER A 152 -25.04 14.18 2.61
CA SER A 152 -26.15 14.76 1.85
C SER A 152 -25.73 15.13 0.43
N ASP A 153 -24.57 15.76 0.26
CA ASP A 153 -24.04 16.14 -1.04
C ASP A 153 -23.66 14.91 -1.89
N ALA A 154 -23.14 13.86 -1.26
CA ALA A 154 -22.93 12.57 -1.91
C ALA A 154 -24.25 11.96 -2.41
N LYS A 155 -25.30 11.97 -1.59
CA LYS A 155 -26.63 11.47 -2.00
C LYS A 155 -27.20 12.25 -3.18
N LYS A 156 -27.00 13.57 -3.24
CA LYS A 156 -27.36 14.39 -4.41
C LYS A 156 -26.54 14.01 -5.65
N ALA A 157 -25.23 13.82 -5.50
CA ALA A 157 -24.36 13.38 -6.61
C ALA A 157 -24.76 12.01 -7.15
N ILE A 158 -25.10 11.05 -6.27
CA ILE A 158 -25.64 9.73 -6.64
C ILE A 158 -26.93 9.86 -7.44
N ALA A 159 -27.87 10.71 -6.99
CA ALA A 159 -29.12 10.97 -7.71
C ALA A 159 -28.89 11.56 -9.12
N ASN A 160 -27.78 12.29 -9.29
CA ASN A 160 -27.35 12.87 -10.56
C ASN A 160 -26.45 11.93 -11.40
N TYR A 161 -26.26 10.67 -10.98
CA TYR A 161 -25.37 9.68 -11.62
C TYR A 161 -23.89 10.08 -11.64
N ASP A 162 -23.48 10.99 -10.76
CA ASP A 162 -22.09 11.42 -10.60
C ASP A 162 -21.43 10.62 -9.45
N ALA A 163 -21.05 9.39 -9.75
CA ALA A 163 -20.47 8.49 -8.77
C ALA A 163 -19.11 8.97 -8.26
N PHE A 164 -18.28 9.59 -9.11
CA PHE A 164 -16.95 10.04 -8.69
C PHE A 164 -17.03 11.22 -7.72
N SER A 165 -17.89 12.21 -7.98
CA SER A 165 -18.13 13.28 -7.00
C SER A 165 -18.72 12.75 -5.70
N ALA A 166 -19.62 11.76 -5.77
CA ALA A 166 -20.17 11.11 -4.58
C ALA A 166 -19.06 10.48 -3.70
N LEU A 167 -18.14 9.72 -4.31
CA LEU A 167 -17.00 9.14 -3.59
C LEU A 167 -16.10 10.22 -2.96
N ASN A 168 -15.86 11.33 -3.65
CA ASN A 168 -15.09 12.46 -3.09
C ASN A 168 -15.79 13.12 -1.89
N TYR A 169 -17.12 13.32 -1.96
CA TYR A 169 -17.86 13.82 -0.81
C TYR A 169 -17.85 12.84 0.36
N LEU A 170 -18.00 11.54 0.10
CA LEU A 170 -17.93 10.50 1.13
C LEU A 170 -16.54 10.45 1.80
N ALA A 171 -15.47 10.61 1.03
CA ALA A 171 -14.11 10.75 1.57
C ALA A 171 -14.00 11.96 2.50
N LYS A 172 -14.44 13.15 2.08
CA LYS A 172 -14.47 14.34 2.94
C LYS A 172 -15.30 14.13 4.21
N GLY A 173 -16.41 13.40 4.10
CA GLY A 173 -17.22 12.98 5.24
C GLY A 173 -16.44 12.11 6.22
N ALA A 174 -15.75 11.07 5.73
CA ALA A 174 -14.91 10.20 6.55
C ALA A 174 -13.77 10.99 7.24
N ILE A 175 -13.07 11.87 6.51
CA ILE A 175 -12.00 12.72 7.06
C ILE A 175 -12.52 13.62 8.19
N SER A 176 -13.72 14.18 8.04
CA SER A 176 -14.30 15.03 9.09
C SER A 176 -14.60 14.30 10.41
N LEU A 177 -14.57 12.97 10.41
CA LEU A 177 -14.77 12.10 11.56
C LEU A 177 -13.47 11.55 12.15
N GLN A 178 -12.30 11.89 11.59
CA GLN A 178 -11.00 11.31 11.92
C GLN A 178 -10.69 11.28 13.41
N ASP A 179 -11.02 12.35 14.15
CA ASP A 179 -10.73 12.50 15.58
C ASP A 179 -11.84 11.93 16.49
N HIS A 180 -12.88 11.32 15.92
CA HIS A 180 -14.11 10.94 16.61
C HIS A 180 -14.60 9.54 16.23
N LEU A 181 -13.73 8.68 15.70
CA LEU A 181 -14.13 7.34 15.25
C LEU A 181 -14.58 6.45 16.40
N GLU A 182 -14.04 6.66 17.60
CA GLU A 182 -14.39 5.96 18.85
C GLU A 182 -15.72 6.42 19.47
N ASP A 183 -16.20 7.60 19.10
CA ASP A 183 -17.38 8.21 19.68
C ASP A 183 -18.68 7.58 19.15
N ASP A 184 -19.79 7.82 19.85
CA ASP A 184 -21.11 7.53 19.29
C ASP A 184 -21.44 8.56 18.20
N LEU A 185 -21.27 8.14 16.94
CA LEU A 185 -21.56 8.93 15.74
C LEU A 185 -23.06 8.97 15.36
N THR A 186 -23.95 8.57 16.26
CA THR A 186 -25.39 8.60 16.03
C THR A 186 -25.92 10.03 15.97
N TYR A 187 -26.73 10.29 14.95
CA TYR A 187 -27.40 11.56 14.67
C TYR A 187 -28.91 11.33 14.56
N LYS A 188 -29.69 12.22 15.17
CA LYS A 188 -31.16 12.20 15.10
C LYS A 188 -31.61 13.18 14.04
N THR A 189 -32.39 12.68 13.08
CA THR A 189 -33.05 13.48 12.05
C THR A 189 -34.57 13.34 12.19
N VAL A 190 -35.31 14.11 11.38
CA VAL A 190 -36.77 14.03 11.32
C VAL A 190 -37.23 12.62 10.88
N ASP A 191 -36.46 11.96 10.01
CA ASP A 191 -36.79 10.67 9.42
C ASP A 191 -36.32 9.46 10.27
N GLY A 192 -35.65 9.72 11.39
CA GLY A 192 -35.16 8.69 12.29
C GLY A 192 -33.74 8.93 12.80
N THR A 193 -33.15 7.89 13.37
CA THR A 193 -31.82 7.93 13.98
C THR A 193 -30.87 7.04 13.19
N TYR A 194 -29.72 7.57 12.77
CA TYR A 194 -28.69 6.80 12.06
C TYR A 194 -27.29 7.17 12.53
N ASN A 195 -26.33 6.27 12.32
CA ASN A 195 -24.92 6.53 12.60
C ASN A 195 -24.23 7.04 11.34
N VAL A 196 -23.72 8.28 11.36
CA VAL A 196 -23.19 8.92 10.15
C VAL A 196 -21.95 8.23 9.61
N GLY A 197 -21.09 7.69 10.48
CA GLY A 197 -19.89 6.95 10.06
C GLY A 197 -20.24 5.66 9.33
N THR A 198 -21.13 4.84 9.90
CA THR A 198 -21.59 3.60 9.25
C THR A 198 -22.34 3.88 7.96
N GLU A 199 -23.14 4.95 7.91
CA GLU A 199 -23.89 5.34 6.71
C GLU A 199 -22.96 5.83 5.58
N ILE A 200 -21.88 6.54 5.89
CA ILE A 200 -20.84 6.89 4.91
C ILE A 200 -20.20 5.62 4.36
N PHE A 201 -19.80 4.70 5.24
CA PHE A 201 -19.18 3.43 4.83
C PHE A 201 -20.12 2.62 3.93
N SER A 202 -21.36 2.39 4.34
CA SER A 202 -22.34 1.66 3.53
C SER A 202 -22.63 2.36 2.20
N THR A 203 -22.69 3.70 2.18
CA THR A 203 -22.91 4.45 0.95
C THR A 203 -21.75 4.29 -0.04
N ILE A 204 -20.49 4.26 0.43
CA ILE A 204 -19.33 3.97 -0.43
C ILE A 204 -19.50 2.58 -1.07
N GLN A 205 -19.84 1.58 -0.26
CA GLN A 205 -20.07 0.22 -0.75
C GLN A 205 -21.20 0.15 -1.77
N ASP A 206 -22.27 0.88 -1.51
CA ASP A 206 -23.42 0.95 -2.42
C ASP A 206 -23.03 1.60 -3.75
N VAL A 207 -22.24 2.67 -3.73
CA VAL A 207 -21.71 3.31 -4.93
C VAL A 207 -20.85 2.32 -5.72
N PHE A 208 -19.92 1.62 -5.07
CA PHE A 208 -19.09 0.61 -5.72
C PHE A 208 -19.89 -0.51 -6.37
N ARG A 209 -20.89 -1.07 -5.67
CA ARG A 209 -21.75 -2.13 -6.22
C ARG A 209 -22.60 -1.68 -7.42
N ARG A 210 -22.87 -0.37 -7.53
CA ARG A 210 -23.65 0.21 -8.63
C ARG A 210 -22.80 0.58 -9.84
N ILE A 211 -21.47 0.54 -9.71
CA ILE A 211 -20.54 0.76 -10.82
C ILE A 211 -20.36 -0.57 -11.55
N GLU A 212 -20.68 -0.59 -12.83
CA GLU A 212 -20.49 -1.74 -13.70
C GLU A 212 -19.42 -1.42 -14.73
N LEU A 213 -18.34 -2.21 -14.71
CA LEU A 213 -17.24 -2.15 -15.66
C LEU A 213 -17.38 -3.32 -16.65
N SER A 214 -17.40 -3.02 -17.95
CA SER A 214 -17.59 -3.99 -19.02
C SER A 214 -16.52 -3.82 -20.11
N PRO A 215 -15.62 -4.80 -20.29
CA PRO A 215 -14.70 -4.80 -21.42
C PRO A 215 -15.48 -4.75 -22.74
N VAL A 216 -15.02 -3.95 -23.69
CA VAL A 216 -15.56 -3.98 -25.07
C VAL A 216 -15.33 -5.36 -25.67
N GLN A 217 -14.21 -5.98 -25.33
CA GLN A 217 -13.87 -7.35 -25.67
C GLN A 217 -13.27 -8.02 -24.44
N SER A 218 -13.81 -9.18 -24.05
CA SER A 218 -13.39 -9.91 -22.85
C SER A 218 -12.10 -10.70 -23.04
N LYS A 219 -11.72 -10.99 -24.30
CA LYS A 219 -10.53 -11.76 -24.65
C LYS A 219 -9.87 -11.22 -25.91
N TYR A 220 -8.60 -10.83 -25.82
CA TYR A 220 -7.78 -10.42 -26.97
C TYR A 220 -6.84 -11.56 -27.35
N GLN A 221 -6.79 -11.89 -28.64
CA GLN A 221 -5.78 -12.81 -29.19
C GLN A 221 -4.70 -11.97 -29.86
N ILE A 222 -3.48 -12.05 -29.34
CA ILE A 222 -2.38 -11.19 -29.75
C ILE A 222 -1.16 -12.04 -30.08
N GLN A 223 -0.47 -11.73 -31.17
CA GLN A 223 0.86 -12.29 -31.40
C GLN A 223 1.86 -11.55 -30.51
N PHE A 224 2.88 -12.25 -30.01
CA PHE A 224 3.91 -11.61 -29.21
C PHE A 224 4.64 -10.53 -30.03
N SER A 225 4.87 -9.37 -29.43
CA SER A 225 5.71 -8.32 -29.99
C SER A 225 6.16 -7.37 -28.88
N LYS A 226 7.40 -6.88 -28.98
CA LYS A 226 7.94 -5.86 -28.08
C LYS A 226 7.45 -4.45 -28.40
N LYS A 227 6.84 -4.25 -29.55
CA LYS A 227 6.20 -2.99 -29.94
C LYS A 227 4.87 -3.29 -30.60
N MET A 228 3.80 -2.84 -29.96
CA MET A 228 2.45 -2.97 -30.47
C MET A 228 1.63 -1.76 -30.02
N GLU A 229 0.45 -1.60 -30.61
CA GLU A 229 -0.54 -0.64 -30.14
C GLU A 229 -1.90 -1.32 -30.21
N ILE A 230 -2.19 -2.13 -29.19
CA ILE A 230 -3.44 -2.88 -29.12
C ILE A 230 -4.37 -2.15 -28.15
N PRO A 231 -5.40 -1.44 -28.65
CA PRO A 231 -6.33 -0.71 -27.80
C PRO A 231 -7.24 -1.69 -27.06
N ILE A 232 -7.25 -1.58 -25.74
CA ILE A 232 -8.13 -2.30 -24.83
C ILE A 232 -9.23 -1.33 -24.43
N GLY A 233 -10.43 -1.53 -24.96
CA GLY A 233 -11.60 -0.71 -24.66
C GLY A 233 -12.36 -1.19 -23.42
N LEU A 234 -12.82 -0.25 -22.60
CA LEU A 234 -13.68 -0.51 -21.45
C LEU A 234 -14.84 0.50 -21.42
N ASN A 235 -16.05 0.00 -21.14
CA ASN A 235 -17.21 0.82 -20.80
C ASN A 235 -17.45 0.78 -19.30
N ALA A 236 -17.69 1.94 -18.69
CA ALA A 236 -18.14 2.09 -17.33
C ALA A 236 -19.55 2.71 -17.31
N SER A 237 -20.36 2.21 -16.39
CA SER A 237 -21.73 2.68 -16.22
C SER A 237 -22.12 2.66 -14.75
N PHE A 238 -23.12 3.46 -14.42
CA PHE A 238 -23.65 3.58 -13.06
C PHE A 238 -25.13 3.25 -13.04
N ILE A 239 -25.53 2.39 -12.10
CA ILE A 239 -26.91 1.95 -11.91
C ILE A 239 -27.57 2.85 -10.86
N GLY A 240 -28.53 3.66 -11.32
CA GLY A 240 -29.33 4.55 -10.47
C GLY A 240 -30.21 3.80 -9.47
N VAL A 241 -30.81 4.52 -8.52
CA VAL A 241 -31.68 3.92 -7.48
C VAL A 241 -32.88 3.17 -8.07
N ASN A 242 -33.37 3.62 -9.22
CA ASN A 242 -34.50 3.01 -9.91
C ASN A 242 -34.10 1.85 -10.86
N GLY A 243 -32.81 1.51 -10.92
CA GLY A 243 -32.27 0.49 -11.84
C GLY A 243 -31.85 1.01 -13.21
N ASP A 244 -32.10 2.29 -13.52
CA ASP A 244 -31.66 2.89 -14.78
C ASP A 244 -30.13 2.91 -14.88
N LYS A 245 -29.60 2.43 -16.01
CA LYS A 245 -28.17 2.39 -16.30
C LYS A 245 -27.78 3.63 -17.11
N ARG A 246 -26.78 4.39 -16.65
CA ARG A 246 -26.23 5.53 -17.40
C ARG A 246 -24.72 5.40 -17.60
N PRO A 247 -24.18 5.95 -18.70
CA PRO A 247 -22.73 6.05 -18.86
C PRO A 247 -22.09 6.83 -17.72
N LEU A 248 -20.99 6.30 -17.19
CA LEU A 248 -20.29 6.92 -16.07
C LEU A 248 -19.12 7.75 -16.60
N SER A 249 -19.29 9.07 -16.68
CA SER A 249 -18.28 10.00 -17.21
C SER A 249 -17.24 10.41 -16.17
N GLY A 250 -16.01 10.66 -16.61
CA GLY A 250 -14.92 11.20 -15.78
C GLY A 250 -14.42 10.27 -14.69
N PHE A 251 -14.81 9.00 -14.72
CA PHE A 251 -14.48 8.04 -13.68
C PHE A 251 -13.07 7.50 -13.84
N PRO A 252 -12.22 7.65 -12.80
CA PRO A 252 -10.84 7.29 -12.92
C PRO A 252 -10.60 5.80 -12.76
N LEU A 253 -9.76 5.24 -13.63
CA LEU A 253 -9.45 3.83 -13.71
C LEU A 253 -7.95 3.62 -13.86
N THR A 254 -7.44 2.62 -13.15
CA THR A 254 -6.09 2.10 -13.32
C THR A 254 -6.14 0.73 -14.00
N TYR A 255 -5.12 0.44 -14.79
CA TYR A 255 -4.98 -0.82 -15.52
C TYR A 255 -3.64 -1.46 -15.16
N ASN A 256 -3.66 -2.72 -14.76
CA ASN A 256 -2.45 -3.43 -14.37
C ASN A 256 -2.50 -4.88 -14.86
N PHE A 257 -1.35 -5.43 -15.24
CA PHE A 257 -1.22 -6.87 -15.47
C PHE A 257 -1.29 -7.60 -14.12
N THR A 258 -2.30 -8.44 -13.92
CA THR A 258 -2.42 -9.31 -12.74
C THR A 258 -1.91 -10.72 -13.02
N LYS A 259 -1.85 -11.13 -14.29
CA LYS A 259 -1.14 -12.31 -14.77
C LYS A 259 -0.35 -11.98 -16.02
N GLY A 260 0.94 -12.32 -16.03
CA GLY A 260 1.85 -11.92 -17.10
C GLY A 260 2.47 -10.56 -16.82
N GLU A 261 3.00 -9.92 -17.86
CA GLU A 261 3.76 -8.67 -17.73
C GLU A 261 3.78 -7.92 -19.08
N GLY A 262 3.62 -6.61 -19.02
CA GLY A 262 3.62 -5.73 -20.19
C GLY A 262 3.60 -4.25 -19.80
N VAL A 263 3.65 -3.38 -20.80
CA VAL A 263 3.57 -1.92 -20.65
C VAL A 263 2.30 -1.42 -21.29
N LEU A 264 1.56 -0.60 -20.55
CA LEU A 264 0.30 0.02 -20.97
C LEU A 264 0.51 1.51 -21.25
N SER A 265 -0.27 2.08 -22.16
CA SER A 265 -0.28 3.52 -22.41
C SER A 265 -0.95 4.29 -21.26
N SER A 266 -0.75 5.60 -21.22
CA SER A 266 -1.34 6.47 -20.19
C SER A 266 -2.70 7.01 -20.64
N GLN A 267 -3.80 6.41 -20.16
CA GLN A 267 -5.14 7.03 -20.13
C GLN A 267 -5.92 6.44 -18.95
N SER A 268 -6.51 7.28 -18.09
CA SER A 268 -7.05 6.84 -16.80
C SER A 268 -8.42 7.41 -16.43
N LYS A 269 -9.19 8.02 -17.35
CA LYS A 269 -10.56 8.48 -17.05
C LYS A 269 -11.52 8.18 -18.19
N THR A 270 -12.76 7.85 -17.85
CA THR A 270 -13.83 7.66 -18.84
C THR A 270 -14.28 8.98 -19.46
N ASN A 271 -14.69 8.93 -20.72
CA ASN A 271 -15.28 10.06 -21.43
C ASN A 271 -16.79 10.20 -21.15
N ASN A 272 -17.46 11.15 -21.80
CA ASN A 272 -18.90 11.41 -21.63
C ASN A 272 -19.82 10.24 -22.00
N GLN A 273 -19.33 9.26 -22.75
CA GLN A 273 -20.04 8.04 -23.11
C GLN A 273 -19.69 6.87 -22.18
N GLY A 274 -18.97 7.13 -21.09
CA GLY A 274 -18.50 6.10 -20.16
C GLY A 274 -17.40 5.22 -20.73
N TYR A 275 -16.82 5.58 -21.87
CA TYR A 275 -15.78 4.79 -22.54
C TYR A 275 -14.39 5.29 -22.16
N THR A 276 -13.45 4.36 -22.00
CA THR A 276 -12.02 4.63 -21.92
C THR A 276 -11.26 3.54 -22.67
N SER A 277 -10.02 3.83 -23.06
CA SER A 277 -9.14 2.82 -23.64
C SER A 277 -7.72 2.98 -23.15
N VAL A 278 -7.07 1.85 -22.91
CA VAL A 278 -5.64 1.77 -22.69
C VAL A 278 -5.02 0.90 -23.78
N SER A 279 -3.85 1.25 -24.28
CA SER A 279 -3.16 0.45 -25.29
C SER A 279 -2.10 -0.41 -24.65
N ILE A 280 -2.04 -1.70 -25.01
CA ILE A 280 -0.82 -2.47 -24.77
C ILE A 280 0.23 -1.93 -25.75
N THR A 281 1.30 -1.37 -25.20
CA THR A 281 2.40 -0.78 -25.99
C THR A 281 3.55 -1.76 -26.19
N ARG A 282 3.72 -2.66 -25.22
CA ARG A 282 4.72 -3.71 -25.22
C ARG A 282 4.25 -4.88 -24.38
N LEU A 283 4.40 -6.10 -24.90
CA LEU A 283 4.23 -7.30 -24.11
C LEU A 283 5.61 -7.81 -23.66
N ILE A 284 5.77 -8.14 -22.39
CA ILE A 284 7.04 -8.62 -21.83
C ILE A 284 6.95 -10.13 -21.59
N SER A 285 5.87 -10.59 -20.97
CA SER A 285 5.62 -12.01 -20.72
C SER A 285 5.20 -12.73 -22.00
N LYS A 286 5.79 -13.91 -22.24
CA LYS A 286 5.40 -14.84 -23.33
C LYS A 286 4.34 -15.87 -22.90
N ARG A 287 3.84 -15.80 -21.66
CA ARG A 287 2.81 -16.73 -21.15
C ARG A 287 1.59 -16.72 -22.06
N LYS A 288 1.11 -17.91 -22.42
CA LYS A 288 -0.05 -18.09 -23.31
C LYS A 288 -1.30 -17.35 -22.80
N MET A 289 -1.60 -17.46 -21.51
CA MET A 289 -2.75 -16.78 -20.90
C MET A 289 -2.25 -15.71 -19.93
N GLN A 290 -2.72 -14.49 -20.15
CA GLN A 290 -2.42 -13.30 -19.35
C GLN A 290 -3.71 -12.55 -19.04
N GLU A 291 -3.63 -11.63 -18.08
CA GLU A 291 -4.79 -10.90 -17.59
C GLU A 291 -4.40 -9.48 -17.24
N ILE A 292 -5.13 -8.52 -17.83
CA ILE A 292 -5.14 -7.13 -17.39
C ILE A 292 -6.38 -6.94 -16.52
N THR A 293 -6.21 -6.31 -15.37
CA THR A 293 -7.31 -5.91 -14.52
C THR A 293 -7.46 -4.40 -14.59
N ALA A 294 -8.69 -3.95 -14.86
CA ALA A 294 -9.10 -2.56 -14.75
C ALA A 294 -9.82 -2.37 -13.41
N SER A 295 -9.43 -1.40 -12.61
CA SER A 295 -10.06 -1.09 -11.32
C SER A 295 -10.19 0.41 -11.10
N PHE A 296 -11.06 0.81 -10.18
CA PHE A 296 -11.12 2.19 -9.71
C PHE A 296 -9.74 2.69 -9.26
N ASP A 297 -9.34 3.88 -9.72
CA ASP A 297 -8.12 4.52 -9.27
C ASP A 297 -8.41 5.43 -8.07
N PHE A 298 -8.21 4.88 -6.87
CA PHE A 298 -8.43 5.57 -5.62
C PHE A 298 -7.47 6.76 -5.40
N SER A 299 -6.32 6.80 -6.09
CA SER A 299 -5.36 7.89 -5.94
C SER A 299 -5.98 9.26 -6.26
N HIS A 300 -6.97 9.31 -7.15
CA HIS A 300 -7.71 10.53 -7.49
C HIS A 300 -8.66 11.04 -6.39
N VAL A 301 -9.04 10.20 -5.43
CA VAL A 301 -9.79 10.62 -4.23
C VAL A 301 -8.84 11.16 -3.16
N ALA A 302 -7.64 10.60 -3.10
CA ALA A 302 -6.59 10.94 -2.15
C ALA A 302 -5.58 11.99 -2.69
N GLU A 303 -5.77 12.51 -3.90
CA GLU A 303 -4.74 13.22 -4.68
C GLU A 303 -4.17 14.47 -3.97
N SER A 304 -4.99 15.13 -3.15
CA SER A 304 -4.58 16.31 -2.36
C SER A 304 -4.10 15.99 -0.95
N GLU A 305 -4.11 14.73 -0.54
CA GLU A 305 -3.83 14.33 0.83
C GLU A 305 -2.41 13.80 0.98
N THR A 306 -1.66 14.42 1.88
CA THR A 306 -0.27 14.05 2.19
C THR A 306 -0.13 13.49 3.60
N ASP A 307 -1.16 13.65 4.44
CA ASP A 307 -1.18 13.09 5.78
C ASP A 307 -1.43 11.58 5.71
N GLU A 308 -0.42 10.79 6.09
CA GLU A 308 -0.50 9.34 6.09
C GLU A 308 -1.62 8.80 6.98
N GLU A 309 -2.00 9.52 8.04
CA GLU A 309 -3.09 9.10 8.91
C GLU A 309 -4.42 9.21 8.21
N VAL A 310 -4.61 10.29 7.45
CA VAL A 310 -5.80 10.49 6.64
C VAL A 310 -5.87 9.45 5.52
N LEU A 311 -4.73 9.15 4.88
CA LEU A 311 -4.67 8.09 3.86
C LEU A 311 -5.05 6.73 4.43
N ARG A 312 -4.53 6.36 5.60
CA ARG A 312 -4.88 5.10 6.28
C ARG A 312 -6.36 5.06 6.70
N LEU A 313 -6.91 6.18 7.20
CA LEU A 313 -8.33 6.31 7.48
C LEU A 313 -9.17 6.02 6.23
N LEU A 314 -8.82 6.65 5.11
CA LEU A 314 -9.57 6.45 3.87
C LEU A 314 -9.48 5.00 3.38
N GLN A 315 -8.36 4.30 3.54
CA GLN A 315 -8.25 2.87 3.18
C GLN A 315 -9.25 1.97 3.93
N ILE A 316 -9.65 2.34 5.15
CA ILE A 316 -10.70 1.62 5.90
C ILE A 316 -12.07 1.83 5.26
N PHE A 317 -12.36 3.07 4.88
CA PHE A 317 -13.65 3.43 4.29
C PHE A 317 -13.77 2.97 2.83
N PHE A 318 -12.64 2.86 2.13
CA PHE A 318 -12.51 2.47 0.72
C PHE A 318 -11.63 1.21 0.61
N PRO A 319 -12.09 0.05 1.11
CA PRO A 319 -11.29 -1.17 1.07
C PRO A 319 -11.15 -1.68 -0.38
N GLU A 320 -9.91 -1.92 -0.81
CA GLU A 320 -9.56 -2.32 -2.18
C GLU A 320 -10.37 -3.52 -2.70
N LYS A 321 -10.64 -4.49 -1.83
CA LYS A 321 -11.40 -5.71 -2.17
C LYS A 321 -12.84 -5.44 -2.62
N GLN A 322 -13.40 -4.29 -2.28
CA GLN A 322 -14.78 -3.92 -2.61
C GLN A 322 -14.85 -2.90 -3.75
N MET A 323 -13.70 -2.40 -4.22
CA MET A 323 -13.65 -1.50 -5.36
C MET A 323 -14.10 -2.22 -6.65
N PRO A 324 -14.78 -1.51 -7.57
CA PRO A 324 -15.18 -2.10 -8.84
C PRO A 324 -13.95 -2.48 -9.66
N THR A 325 -13.94 -3.72 -10.13
CA THR A 325 -12.82 -4.31 -10.85
C THR A 325 -13.30 -5.26 -11.93
N VAL A 326 -12.58 -5.37 -13.05
CA VAL A 326 -12.86 -6.34 -14.10
C VAL A 326 -11.59 -6.85 -14.77
N GLY A 327 -11.56 -8.16 -15.02
CA GLY A 327 -10.47 -8.84 -15.73
C GLY A 327 -10.70 -8.86 -17.24
N ILE A 328 -9.61 -8.69 -17.99
CA ILE A 328 -9.56 -8.73 -19.45
C ILE A 328 -8.52 -9.77 -19.82
N ALA A 329 -8.97 -10.84 -20.47
CA ALA A 329 -8.09 -11.95 -20.82
C ALA A 329 -7.27 -11.61 -22.07
N ILE A 330 -6.01 -12.02 -22.05
CA ILE A 330 -5.11 -11.95 -23.19
C ILE A 330 -4.63 -13.37 -23.48
N GLU A 331 -4.84 -13.83 -24.71
CA GLU A 331 -4.24 -15.05 -25.23
C GLU A 331 -3.11 -14.66 -26.19
N VAL A 332 -1.89 -15.00 -25.80
CA VAL A 332 -0.71 -14.83 -26.66
C VAL A 332 -0.64 -16.03 -27.61
N LEU A 333 -0.79 -15.74 -28.89
CA LEU A 333 -0.61 -16.70 -29.97
C LEU A 333 0.89 -16.90 -30.20
N LYS A 334 1.32 -18.16 -30.21
CA LYS A 334 2.68 -18.54 -30.55
C LYS A 334 2.86 -18.52 -32.07
N SER A 335 3.98 -18.01 -32.53
CA SER A 335 4.36 -18.06 -33.95
C SER A 335 4.56 -19.52 -34.39
N LYS A 336 4.23 -19.83 -35.64
CA LYS A 336 4.46 -21.16 -36.20
C LYS A 336 5.93 -21.30 -36.58
N ALA A 337 6.54 -22.43 -36.24
CA ALA A 337 7.93 -22.69 -36.60
C ALA A 337 8.10 -24.04 -37.31
N TYR A 338 8.99 -24.08 -38.30
CA TYR A 338 9.50 -25.31 -38.88
C TYR A 338 10.86 -25.64 -38.27
N LEU A 339 11.05 -26.88 -37.82
CA LEU A 339 12.29 -27.31 -37.17
C LEU A 339 13.20 -28.02 -38.17
N LEU A 340 14.41 -27.51 -38.32
CA LEU A 340 15.54 -28.19 -38.96
C LEU A 340 16.53 -28.58 -37.87
N SER A 341 16.82 -29.87 -37.70
CA SER A 341 17.69 -30.33 -36.64
C SER A 341 18.70 -31.37 -37.10
N GLU A 342 19.94 -31.24 -36.62
CA GLU A 342 20.99 -32.24 -36.77
C GLU A 342 21.58 -32.56 -35.38
N GLU A 343 21.49 -33.83 -34.97
CA GLU A 343 22.09 -34.31 -33.72
C GLU A 343 23.13 -35.37 -34.06
N LYS A 344 24.39 -35.12 -33.67
CA LYS A 344 25.49 -36.06 -33.82
C LYS A 344 25.90 -36.61 -32.48
N VAL A 345 25.97 -37.93 -32.38
CA VAL A 345 26.46 -38.64 -31.20
C VAL A 345 27.65 -39.49 -31.59
N PHE A 346 28.81 -39.17 -31.01
CA PHE A 346 30.07 -39.89 -31.22
C PHE A 346 30.43 -40.03 -32.71
N GLY A 347 30.20 -38.96 -33.48
CA GLY A 347 30.51 -38.88 -34.91
C GLY A 347 29.41 -39.36 -35.85
N ASN A 348 28.35 -40.00 -35.34
CA ASN A 348 27.23 -40.50 -36.15
C ASN A 348 26.00 -39.62 -36.01
N LEU A 349 25.19 -39.51 -37.05
CA LEU A 349 23.87 -38.89 -36.97
C LEU A 349 22.95 -39.75 -36.09
N ASP A 350 22.25 -39.12 -35.16
CA ASP A 350 21.26 -39.75 -34.28
C ASP A 350 19.84 -39.38 -34.75
N ASP A 351 19.21 -40.25 -35.53
CA ASP A 351 17.85 -40.06 -36.05
C ASP A 351 16.79 -39.97 -34.93
N LYS A 352 17.11 -40.42 -33.71
CA LYS A 352 16.20 -40.31 -32.57
C LYS A 352 16.16 -38.89 -32.01
N GLY A 353 17.24 -38.11 -32.19
CA GLY A 353 17.32 -36.71 -31.78
C GLY A 353 16.88 -36.45 -30.34
N ALA A 354 17.35 -37.25 -29.38
CA ALA A 354 16.80 -37.21 -28.02
C ALA A 354 17.01 -35.85 -27.35
N PHE A 355 18.15 -35.18 -27.58
CA PHE A 355 18.39 -33.84 -27.06
C PHE A 355 17.57 -32.79 -27.82
N THR A 356 17.49 -32.92 -29.14
CA THR A 356 16.65 -32.09 -30.00
C THR A 356 15.20 -32.09 -29.53
N ALA A 357 14.66 -33.26 -29.15
CA ALA A 357 13.30 -33.38 -28.59
C ALA A 357 13.14 -32.59 -27.28
N MET A 358 14.14 -32.59 -26.40
CA MET A 358 14.12 -31.79 -25.16
C MET A 358 14.06 -30.29 -25.47
N VAL A 359 14.93 -29.79 -26.36
CA VAL A 359 14.92 -28.37 -26.76
C VAL A 359 13.61 -28.00 -27.46
N LYS A 360 13.09 -28.89 -28.34
CA LYS A 360 11.80 -28.69 -29.02
C LYS A 360 10.66 -28.54 -28.01
N THR A 361 10.64 -29.33 -26.93
CA THR A 361 9.63 -29.21 -25.86
C THR A 361 9.68 -27.83 -25.23
N GLU A 362 10.86 -27.35 -24.80
CA GLU A 362 11.00 -26.01 -24.20
C GLU A 362 10.57 -24.90 -25.17
N LEU A 363 11.01 -25.00 -26.43
CA LEU A 363 10.64 -24.03 -27.47
C LEU A 363 9.13 -24.06 -27.76
N ASN A 364 8.51 -25.23 -27.75
CA ASN A 364 7.07 -25.39 -27.96
C ASN A 364 6.26 -24.89 -26.77
N GLU A 365 6.79 -24.96 -25.55
CA GLU A 365 6.12 -24.47 -24.35
C GLU A 365 6.07 -22.94 -24.30
N ASN A 366 7.14 -22.26 -24.75
CA ASN A 366 7.32 -20.83 -24.50
C ASN A 366 7.28 -19.93 -25.74
N PHE A 367 7.62 -20.44 -26.94
CA PHE A 367 7.88 -19.57 -28.09
C PHE A 367 7.07 -19.93 -29.35
N PHE A 368 7.03 -21.21 -29.71
CA PHE A 368 6.54 -21.64 -31.02
C PHE A 368 5.43 -22.68 -30.96
N THR A 369 4.64 -22.76 -32.02
CA THR A 369 3.89 -23.99 -32.36
C THR A 369 4.60 -24.64 -33.55
N PHE A 370 5.20 -25.82 -33.36
CA PHE A 370 5.93 -26.46 -34.46
C PHE A 370 4.99 -27.07 -35.50
N THR A 371 5.22 -26.76 -36.77
CA THR A 371 4.53 -27.33 -37.94
C THR A 371 5.46 -28.25 -38.74
N THR A 372 4.88 -29.21 -39.46
CA THR A 372 5.60 -30.07 -40.41
C THR A 372 5.60 -29.49 -41.83
N ASN A 373 4.83 -28.43 -42.09
CA ASN A 373 4.79 -27.75 -43.37
C ASN A 373 5.59 -26.44 -43.28
N MET A 374 6.69 -26.35 -44.04
CA MET A 374 7.55 -25.17 -44.04
C MET A 374 6.85 -23.92 -44.59
N GLU A 375 5.90 -24.08 -45.51
CA GLU A 375 5.16 -22.96 -46.11
C GLU A 375 4.19 -22.29 -45.13
N GLU A 376 3.81 -22.98 -44.06
CA GLU A 376 2.94 -22.45 -43.00
C GLU A 376 3.71 -21.86 -41.82
N ALA A 377 5.04 -21.89 -41.85
CA ALA A 377 5.87 -21.42 -40.75
C ALA A 377 6.20 -19.94 -40.89
N ASP A 378 6.11 -19.21 -39.77
CA ASP A 378 6.60 -17.84 -39.66
C ASP A 378 8.13 -17.83 -39.49
N PHE A 379 8.66 -18.85 -38.82
CA PHE A 379 10.08 -19.02 -38.53
C PHE A 379 10.63 -20.39 -38.90
N VAL A 380 11.90 -20.43 -39.26
CA VAL A 380 12.69 -21.66 -39.33
C VAL A 380 13.64 -21.67 -38.15
N VAL A 381 13.50 -22.68 -37.29
CA VAL A 381 14.41 -22.93 -36.17
C VAL A 381 15.40 -23.99 -36.62
N LYS A 382 16.68 -23.64 -36.67
CA LYS A 382 17.78 -24.56 -36.96
C LYS A 382 18.51 -24.90 -35.68
N ILE A 383 18.59 -26.18 -35.36
CA ILE A 383 19.31 -26.72 -34.20
C ILE A 383 20.42 -27.64 -34.69
N ASN A 384 21.64 -27.44 -34.21
CA ASN A 384 22.70 -28.43 -34.39
C ASN A 384 23.30 -28.77 -33.03
N SER A 385 23.43 -30.06 -32.73
CA SER A 385 24.07 -30.55 -31.53
C SER A 385 25.08 -31.64 -31.87
N ASN A 386 26.21 -31.62 -31.18
CA ASN A 386 27.30 -32.57 -31.38
C ASN A 386 27.84 -33.06 -30.04
N PHE A 387 27.71 -34.35 -29.77
CA PHE A 387 28.17 -35.02 -28.57
C PHE A 387 29.44 -35.82 -28.88
N ILE A 388 30.55 -35.41 -28.26
CA ILE A 388 31.88 -35.94 -28.50
C ILE A 388 32.31 -36.76 -27.27
N SER A 389 32.76 -37.99 -27.49
CA SER A 389 33.31 -38.83 -26.43
C SER A 389 34.63 -38.24 -25.94
N GLY A 390 34.74 -37.99 -24.64
CA GLY A 390 36.00 -37.67 -23.98
C GLY A 390 36.69 -38.93 -23.44
N ASP A 391 37.52 -38.75 -22.43
CA ASP A 391 38.29 -39.86 -21.85
C ASP A 391 37.48 -40.69 -20.85
N GLU A 392 37.84 -41.98 -20.77
CA GLU A 392 37.59 -42.82 -19.60
C GLU A 392 38.73 -42.61 -18.59
N ARG A 393 38.41 -42.08 -17.41
CA ARG A 393 39.35 -41.96 -16.30
C ARG A 393 39.12 -43.10 -15.31
N LYS A 394 40.16 -43.92 -15.13
CA LYS A 394 40.16 -45.05 -14.19
C LYS A 394 40.75 -44.60 -12.85
N GLY A 395 40.00 -44.81 -11.77
CA GLY A 395 40.45 -44.70 -10.39
C GLY A 395 40.42 -46.06 -9.69
N ASP A 396 40.79 -46.09 -8.41
CA ASP A 396 40.76 -47.32 -7.60
C ASP A 396 39.31 -47.81 -7.42
N GLY A 397 38.92 -48.78 -8.26
CA GLY A 397 37.61 -49.44 -8.21
C GLY A 397 36.50 -48.76 -9.00
N TYR A 398 36.77 -47.70 -9.79
CA TYR A 398 35.75 -47.05 -10.61
C TYR A 398 36.31 -46.46 -11.92
N SER A 399 35.47 -46.46 -12.97
CA SER A 399 35.74 -45.76 -14.23
C SER A 399 34.72 -44.65 -14.43
N VAL A 400 35.19 -43.43 -14.70
CA VAL A 400 34.35 -42.28 -15.06
C VAL A 400 34.51 -41.97 -16.54
N PHE A 401 33.40 -41.93 -17.25
CA PHE A 401 33.35 -41.58 -18.67
C PHE A 401 32.96 -40.12 -18.80
N THR A 402 33.65 -39.39 -19.68
CA THR A 402 33.35 -37.98 -19.97
C THR A 402 32.76 -37.84 -21.37
N VAL A 403 31.75 -36.99 -21.52
CA VAL A 403 31.21 -36.58 -22.83
C VAL A 403 31.15 -35.06 -22.85
N PHE A 404 31.48 -34.48 -24.00
CA PHE A 404 31.39 -33.05 -24.27
C PHE A 404 30.27 -32.80 -25.28
N ALA A 405 29.60 -31.66 -25.16
CA ALA A 405 28.58 -31.26 -26.12
C ALA A 405 28.76 -29.82 -26.58
N ASP A 406 28.61 -29.65 -27.89
CA ASP A 406 28.45 -28.37 -28.55
C ASP A 406 27.04 -28.27 -29.11
N PHE A 407 26.46 -27.09 -29.03
CA PHE A 407 25.10 -26.78 -29.44
C PHE A 407 25.07 -25.42 -30.13
N SER A 408 24.30 -25.33 -31.21
CA SER A 408 23.96 -24.07 -31.86
C SER A 408 22.48 -24.03 -32.18
N ILE A 409 21.90 -22.85 -32.05
CA ILE A 409 20.55 -22.54 -32.46
C ILE A 409 20.57 -21.28 -33.32
N ALA A 410 19.81 -21.30 -34.40
CA ALA A 410 19.53 -20.12 -35.22
C ALA A 410 18.05 -20.07 -35.56
N ILE A 411 17.48 -18.87 -35.58
CA ILE A 411 16.06 -18.64 -35.90
C ILE A 411 16.02 -17.62 -37.02
N LYS A 412 15.34 -17.99 -38.09
CA LYS A 412 15.23 -17.20 -39.31
C LYS A 412 13.78 -16.89 -39.59
N ASP A 413 13.46 -15.64 -39.83
CA ASP A 413 12.14 -15.22 -40.30
C ASP A 413 11.97 -15.65 -41.77
N VAL A 414 10.87 -16.34 -42.07
CA VAL A 414 10.63 -16.94 -43.40
C VAL A 414 10.38 -15.87 -44.46
N ASN A 415 9.75 -14.75 -44.11
CA ASN A 415 9.36 -13.71 -45.07
C ASN A 415 10.55 -12.83 -45.48
N SER A 416 11.28 -12.34 -44.49
CA SER A 416 12.41 -11.43 -44.65
C SER A 416 13.72 -12.15 -44.92
N GLN A 417 13.79 -13.45 -44.63
CA GLN A 417 15.01 -14.26 -44.66
C GLN A 417 16.12 -13.71 -43.74
N THR A 418 15.79 -12.87 -42.76
CA THR A 418 16.76 -12.41 -41.75
C THR A 418 16.88 -13.40 -40.61
N GLU A 419 18.11 -13.63 -40.17
CA GLU A 419 18.39 -14.33 -38.92
C GLU A 419 18.07 -13.39 -37.76
N VAL A 420 17.00 -13.69 -37.03
CA VAL A 420 16.52 -12.86 -35.90
C VAL A 420 17.17 -13.25 -34.58
N PHE A 421 17.71 -14.47 -34.51
CA PHE A 421 18.44 -14.97 -33.34
C PHE A 421 19.46 -16.01 -33.75
N ALA A 422 20.65 -15.95 -33.16
CA ALA A 422 21.61 -17.04 -33.18
C ALA A 422 22.44 -17.06 -31.91
N ASP A 423 22.69 -18.26 -31.40
CA ASP A 423 23.48 -18.47 -30.18
C ASP A 423 24.09 -19.86 -30.16
N ASN A 424 25.07 -20.06 -29.29
CA ASN A 424 25.72 -21.35 -29.12
C ASN A 424 26.15 -21.61 -27.68
N LEU A 425 26.35 -22.90 -27.37
CA LEU A 425 26.98 -23.39 -26.17
C LEU A 425 28.05 -24.38 -26.59
N THR A 426 29.27 -24.23 -26.07
CA THR A 426 30.39 -25.08 -26.44
C THR A 426 31.03 -25.72 -25.22
N GLY A 427 31.46 -26.97 -25.36
CA GLY A 427 32.24 -27.68 -24.34
C GLY A 427 31.46 -28.04 -23.07
N ILE A 428 30.13 -28.19 -23.15
CA ILE A 428 29.33 -28.61 -22.00
C ILE A 428 29.73 -30.04 -21.62
N ARG A 429 30.18 -30.22 -20.38
CA ARG A 429 30.80 -31.47 -19.92
C ARG A 429 29.89 -32.26 -18.99
N GLY A 430 29.48 -33.46 -19.42
CA GLY A 430 28.89 -34.48 -18.54
C GLY A 430 29.92 -35.54 -18.15
N MET A 431 29.72 -36.13 -16.96
CA MET A 431 30.57 -37.21 -16.50
C MET A 431 29.79 -38.16 -15.60
N ARG A 432 29.87 -39.46 -15.89
CA ARG A 432 29.23 -40.51 -15.07
C ARG A 432 30.07 -41.78 -15.02
N PRO A 433 30.00 -42.52 -13.90
CA PRO A 433 30.49 -43.88 -13.87
C PRO A 433 29.68 -44.82 -14.78
N GLY A 434 30.28 -45.94 -15.17
CA GLY A 434 29.59 -47.03 -15.87
C GLY A 434 29.90 -47.13 -17.36
N ASN A 435 29.45 -46.15 -18.17
CA ASN A 435 29.71 -46.12 -19.62
C ASN A 435 29.47 -44.73 -20.24
N PHE A 436 29.83 -44.58 -21.53
CA PHE A 436 29.59 -43.36 -22.31
C PHE A 436 28.10 -43.01 -22.47
N GLU A 437 27.17 -43.98 -22.46
CA GLU A 437 25.73 -43.72 -22.56
C GLU A 437 25.19 -42.98 -21.32
N TYR A 438 25.65 -43.35 -20.13
CA TYR A 438 25.30 -42.64 -18.90
C TYR A 438 25.93 -41.24 -18.87
N ALA A 439 27.17 -41.12 -19.33
CA ALA A 439 27.81 -39.80 -19.46
C ALA A 439 27.11 -38.92 -20.51
N LEU A 440 26.60 -39.50 -21.60
CA LEU A 440 25.82 -38.81 -22.63
C LEU A 440 24.50 -38.28 -22.04
N LYS A 441 23.75 -39.10 -21.30
CA LYS A 441 22.52 -38.66 -20.61
C LYS A 441 22.79 -37.50 -19.65
N ASP A 442 23.85 -37.59 -18.85
CA ASP A 442 24.28 -36.52 -17.96
C ASP A 442 24.64 -35.24 -18.71
N THR A 443 25.33 -35.38 -19.85
CA THR A 443 25.69 -34.25 -20.72
C THR A 443 24.46 -33.58 -21.32
N ARG A 444 23.48 -34.36 -21.79
CA ARG A 444 22.20 -33.83 -22.31
C ARG A 444 21.43 -33.03 -21.26
N LEU A 445 21.37 -33.52 -20.02
CA LEU A 445 20.73 -32.82 -18.89
C LEU A 445 21.43 -31.49 -18.57
N LYS A 446 22.77 -31.51 -18.48
CA LYS A 446 23.55 -30.28 -18.25
C LYS A 446 23.43 -29.28 -19.41
N LEU A 447 23.36 -29.78 -20.64
CA LEU A 447 23.21 -28.94 -21.83
C LEU A 447 21.83 -28.28 -21.87
N ILE A 448 20.74 -28.99 -21.51
CA ILE A 448 19.42 -28.36 -21.45
C ILE A 448 19.34 -27.34 -20.30
N GLU A 449 19.96 -27.61 -19.15
CA GLU A 449 20.06 -26.63 -18.07
C GLU A 449 20.84 -25.38 -18.50
N ALA A 450 21.95 -25.57 -19.22
CA ALA A 450 22.73 -24.46 -19.78
C ALA A 450 21.94 -23.67 -20.84
N PHE A 451 21.13 -24.34 -21.67
CA PHE A 451 20.21 -23.70 -22.62
C PHE A 451 19.21 -22.81 -21.88
N LYS A 452 18.51 -23.34 -20.87
CA LYS A 452 17.53 -22.59 -20.06
C LYS A 452 18.15 -21.41 -19.32
N LYS A 453 19.38 -21.58 -18.82
CA LYS A 453 20.06 -20.52 -18.06
C LYS A 453 20.62 -19.41 -18.94
N ASN A 454 21.17 -19.75 -20.11
CA ASN A 454 21.99 -18.83 -20.89
C ASN A 454 21.36 -18.41 -22.22
N ILE A 455 20.64 -19.29 -22.91
CA ILE A 455 20.08 -19.01 -24.25
C ILE A 455 18.63 -18.53 -24.13
N GLU A 456 17.80 -19.24 -23.38
CA GLU A 456 16.36 -18.94 -23.26
C GLU A 456 16.06 -17.49 -22.83
N PRO A 457 16.75 -16.89 -21.84
CA PRO A 457 16.50 -15.49 -21.45
C PRO A 457 16.92 -14.48 -22.53
N ARG A 458 17.86 -14.84 -23.41
CA ARG A 458 18.23 -14.01 -24.57
C ARG A 458 17.20 -14.15 -25.69
N LEU A 459 16.67 -15.36 -25.89
CA LEU A 459 15.59 -15.65 -26.83
C LEU A 459 14.27 -14.95 -26.43
N GLU A 460 14.00 -14.79 -25.13
CA GLU A 460 12.90 -13.96 -24.62
C GLU A 460 13.02 -12.49 -25.08
N GLN A 461 14.24 -12.03 -25.33
CA GLN A 461 14.52 -10.67 -25.78
C GLN A 461 14.51 -10.52 -27.31
N VAL A 462 14.03 -11.48 -28.08
CA VAL A 462 13.88 -11.34 -29.53
C VAL A 462 12.41 -11.14 -29.88
N ASP A 463 12.15 -10.22 -30.82
CA ASP A 463 10.85 -10.08 -31.49
C ASP A 463 10.68 -11.23 -32.48
N MET A 464 9.75 -12.14 -32.16
CA MET A 464 9.39 -13.34 -32.92
C MET A 464 7.89 -13.54 -32.86
#